data_AF-A0A6B3CMT2-F1
#
_entry.id   AF-A0A6B3CMT2-F1
#
_cell.length_a   1.000
_cell.length_b   1.000
_cell.length_c   1.000
_cell.angle_alpha   90.00
_cell.angle_beta   90.00
_cell.angle_gamma   90.00
#
_symmetry.space_group_name_H-M   'P 1'
#
loop_
_entity.id
_entity.type
_entity.pdbx_description
1 polymer ?
#
loop_
_entity_poly.entity_id
_entity_poly.type
_entity_poly.pdbx_seq_one_letter_code
_entity_poly.pdbx_strand_id
1 'polypeptide(L)'
;VEQARAFTERYGFTSFKLKGGVFPPDEEIAAVRALAAAFPDRPLRLDPNGAWSVETSLRVAEELGDVLEYLEDPALGTPAMAEVAARTGVPLATNMCVTTFAEIPEAFAKG
;
A
#
# COMPACT_ATOMS: atom_id res chain seq x y z
N VAL A 1 7.36 13.02 -9.26
CA VAL A 1 8.44 12.01 -9.02
C VAL A 1 9.81 12.61 -8.67
N GLU A 2 9.99 13.93 -8.65
CA GLU A 2 11.31 14.57 -8.46
C GLU A 2 11.99 14.20 -7.13
N GLN A 3 11.22 14.15 -6.04
CA GLN A 3 11.75 13.74 -4.73
C GLN A 3 12.35 12.33 -4.76
N ALA A 4 11.69 11.37 -5.42
CA ALA A 4 12.20 10.02 -5.57
C ALA A 4 13.52 10.01 -6.37
N ARG A 5 13.66 10.85 -7.41
CA ARG A 5 14.92 10.98 -8.17
C ARG A 5 16.05 11.50 -7.29
N ALA A 6 15.79 12.56 -6.53
CA ALA A 6 16.76 13.12 -5.60
C ALA A 6 17.18 12.10 -4.54
N PHE A 7 16.25 11.29 -4.05
CA PHE A 7 16.50 10.23 -3.09
C PHE A 7 17.34 9.08 -3.68
N THR A 8 17.08 8.67 -4.92
CA THR A 8 17.93 7.71 -5.62
C THR A 8 19.34 8.26 -5.86
N GLU A 9 19.48 9.49 -6.35
CA GLU A 9 20.78 10.10 -6.64
C GLU A 9 21.63 10.29 -5.37
N ARG A 10 21.01 10.79 -4.29
CA ARG A 10 21.72 11.13 -3.07
C ARG A 10 21.99 9.94 -2.16
N TYR A 11 21.06 8.99 -2.08
CA TYR A 11 21.10 7.91 -1.10
C TYR A 11 21.13 6.50 -1.70
N GLY A 12 20.96 6.37 -3.03
CA GLY A 12 20.99 5.08 -3.70
C GLY A 12 19.76 4.20 -3.43
N PHE A 13 18.61 4.77 -3.03
CA PHE A 13 17.39 3.98 -2.82
C PHE A 13 16.94 3.30 -4.10
N THR A 14 16.59 2.02 -3.96
CA THR A 14 16.16 1.12 -5.04
C THR A 14 14.72 0.63 -4.89
N SER A 15 14.02 1.05 -3.84
CA SER A 15 12.60 0.80 -3.60
C SER A 15 11.95 2.05 -3.04
N PHE A 16 10.64 2.20 -3.24
CA PHE A 16 9.92 3.39 -2.79
C PHE A 16 8.61 3.00 -2.08
N LYS A 17 8.27 3.78 -1.06
CA LYS A 17 6.99 3.72 -0.37
C LYS A 17 6.38 5.12 -0.42
N LEU A 18 5.19 5.25 -1.00
CA LEU A 18 4.41 6.48 -0.97
C LEU A 18 3.49 6.48 0.26
N LYS A 19 3.53 7.56 1.02
CA LYS A 19 2.53 7.85 2.05
C LYS A 19 1.28 8.41 1.36
N GLY A 20 0.18 7.67 1.43
CA GLY A 20 -1.12 8.04 0.91
C GLY A 20 -2.08 8.47 2.02
N GLY A 21 -3.38 8.39 1.74
CA GLY A 21 -4.44 8.81 2.66
C GLY A 21 -4.48 10.33 2.88
N VAL A 22 -3.83 11.10 2.00
CA VAL A 22 -3.75 12.57 2.05
C VAL A 22 -4.63 13.19 0.97
N PHE A 23 -4.59 12.61 -0.23
CA PHE A 23 -5.36 13.07 -1.39
C PHE A 23 -6.44 12.05 -1.75
N PRO A 24 -7.42 12.42 -2.59
CA PRO A 24 -8.34 11.45 -3.17
C PRO A 24 -7.59 10.28 -3.81
N PRO A 25 -8.09 9.03 -3.71
CA PRO A 25 -7.34 7.87 -4.15
C PRO A 25 -6.90 7.92 -5.61
N ASP A 26 -7.65 8.60 -6.48
CA ASP A 26 -7.31 8.75 -7.91
C ASP A 26 -6.01 9.54 -8.13
N GLU A 27 -5.77 10.55 -7.30
CA GLU A 27 -4.51 11.32 -7.33
C GLU A 27 -3.33 10.48 -6.83
N GLU A 28 -3.57 9.64 -5.82
CA GLU A 28 -2.54 8.75 -5.27
C GLU A 28 -2.23 7.59 -6.23
N ILE A 29 -3.24 7.04 -6.91
CA ILE A 29 -3.07 6.10 -8.04
C ILE A 29 -2.20 6.74 -9.12
N ALA A 30 -2.52 7.97 -9.54
CA ALA A 30 -1.74 8.67 -10.55
C ALA A 30 -0.28 8.90 -10.10
N ALA A 31 -0.06 9.23 -8.83
CA ALA A 31 1.27 9.39 -8.26
C ALA A 31 2.09 8.08 -8.26
N VAL A 32 1.48 6.96 -7.88
CA VAL A 32 2.13 5.64 -7.91
C VAL A 32 2.43 5.21 -9.35
N ARG A 33 1.50 5.39 -10.29
CA ARG A 33 1.74 5.11 -11.72
C ARG A 33 2.88 5.95 -12.30
N ALA A 34 2.96 7.23 -11.91
CA ALA A 34 4.07 8.09 -12.32
C ALA A 34 5.41 7.60 -11.75
N LEU A 35 5.44 7.12 -10.50
CA LEU A 35 6.64 6.50 -9.90
C LEU A 35 7.04 5.23 -10.66
N ALA A 36 6.09 4.35 -10.97
CA ALA A 36 6.34 3.11 -11.72
C ALA A 36 6.95 3.39 -13.10
N ALA A 37 6.40 4.38 -13.83
CA ALA A 37 6.93 4.78 -15.13
C ALA A 37 8.33 5.40 -15.05
N ALA A 38 8.62 6.16 -13.99
CA ALA A 38 9.92 6.81 -13.81
C ALA A 38 11.02 5.86 -13.31
N PHE A 39 10.63 4.76 -12.66
CA PHE A 39 11.51 3.78 -12.02
C PHE A 39 11.04 2.35 -12.34
N PRO A 40 11.15 1.92 -13.61
CA PRO A 40 10.72 0.59 -14.01
C PRO A 40 11.44 -0.49 -13.18
N ASP A 41 10.70 -1.56 -12.88
CA ASP A 41 11.15 -2.74 -12.13
C ASP A 41 11.62 -2.47 -10.68
N ARG A 42 11.35 -1.27 -10.13
CA ARG A 42 11.65 -0.95 -8.73
C ARG A 42 10.44 -1.28 -7.85
N PRO A 43 10.65 -1.92 -6.67
CA PRO A 43 9.54 -2.19 -5.76
C PRO A 43 8.85 -0.91 -5.30
N LEU A 44 7.52 -0.87 -5.39
CA LEU A 44 6.67 0.25 -4.98
C LEU A 44 5.65 -0.19 -3.95
N ARG A 45 5.42 0.65 -2.95
CA ARG A 45 4.47 0.40 -1.85
C ARG A 45 3.61 1.63 -1.66
N LEU A 46 2.38 1.44 -1.23
CA LEU A 46 1.44 2.49 -0.89
C LEU A 46 0.89 2.25 0.52
N ASP A 47 0.83 3.30 1.34
CA ASP A 47 0.38 3.25 2.74
C ASP A 47 -0.52 4.45 3.04
N PRO A 48 -1.86 4.29 3.05
CA PRO A 48 -2.81 5.34 3.40
C PRO A 48 -3.25 5.31 4.87
N ASN A 49 -2.65 4.47 5.73
CA ASN A 49 -2.91 4.37 7.16
C ASN A 49 -4.38 4.22 7.57
N GLY A 50 -5.09 3.32 6.90
CA GLY A 50 -6.47 2.98 7.19
C GLY A 50 -7.47 4.06 6.76
N ALA A 51 -7.06 5.00 5.91
CA ALA A 51 -7.91 6.11 5.47
C ALA A 51 -9.06 5.69 4.55
N TRP A 52 -9.08 4.46 4.03
CA TRP A 52 -10.06 4.03 3.04
C TRP A 52 -11.06 3.00 3.58
N SER A 53 -12.22 2.97 2.93
CA SER A 53 -13.16 1.84 3.05
C SER A 53 -12.59 0.59 2.36
N VAL A 54 -13.17 -0.57 2.64
CA VAL A 54 -12.87 -1.82 1.92
C VAL A 54 -13.07 -1.65 0.42
N GLU A 55 -14.18 -1.03 0.00
CA GLU A 55 -14.50 -0.81 -1.42
C GLU A 55 -13.42 0.04 -2.12
N THR A 56 -13.04 1.17 -1.52
CA THR A 56 -11.97 2.02 -2.07
C THR A 56 -10.63 1.28 -2.09
N SER A 57 -10.33 0.50 -1.05
CA SER A 57 -9.11 -0.31 -0.98
C SER A 57 -9.00 -1.31 -2.11
N LEU A 58 -10.10 -2.02 -2.41
CA LEU A 58 -10.16 -2.99 -3.50
C LEU A 58 -10.01 -2.33 -4.86
N ARG A 59 -10.68 -1.19 -5.07
CA ARG A 59 -10.52 -0.40 -6.30
C ARG A 59 -9.08 0.04 -6.52
N VAL A 60 -8.42 0.56 -5.48
CA VAL A 60 -7.01 0.96 -5.57
C VAL A 60 -6.10 -0.25 -5.85
N ALA A 61 -6.38 -1.39 -5.21
CA ALA A 61 -5.61 -2.62 -5.42
C ALA A 61 -5.79 -3.18 -6.85
N GLU A 62 -6.99 -3.09 -7.43
CA GLU A 62 -7.24 -3.43 -8.84
C GLU A 62 -6.44 -2.52 -9.79
N GLU A 63 -6.47 -1.21 -9.54
CA GLU A 63 -5.82 -0.20 -10.37
C GLU A 63 -4.29 -0.16 -10.25
N LEU A 64 -3.69 -0.75 -9.22
CA LEU A 64 -2.24 -0.69 -8.96
C LEU A 64 -1.59 -2.06 -8.74
N GLY A 65 -2.34 -3.16 -8.79
CA GLY A 65 -1.84 -4.47 -8.40
C GLY A 65 -0.70 -5.00 -9.27
N ASP A 66 -0.56 -4.50 -10.49
CA ASP A 66 0.54 -4.83 -11.40
C ASP A 66 1.85 -4.08 -11.11
N VAL A 67 1.81 -3.03 -10.28
CA VAL A 67 2.99 -2.20 -9.96
C VAL A 67 3.38 -2.21 -8.48
N LEU A 68 2.48 -2.63 -7.59
CA LEU A 68 2.75 -2.67 -6.15
C LEU A 68 3.45 -3.97 -5.73
N GLU A 69 4.47 -3.84 -4.89
CA GLU A 69 5.05 -4.93 -4.11
C GLU A 69 4.09 -5.35 -2.98
N TYR A 70 3.49 -4.37 -2.31
CA TYR A 70 2.41 -4.57 -1.34
C TYR A 70 1.59 -3.28 -1.13
N LEU A 71 0.38 -3.44 -0.60
CA LEU A 71 -0.48 -2.36 -0.13
C LEU A 71 -0.57 -2.41 1.40
N GLU A 72 -0.08 -1.39 2.09
CA GLU A 72 0.05 -1.37 3.55
C GLU A 72 -1.12 -0.62 4.17
N ASP A 73 -1.80 -1.22 5.15
CA ASP A 73 -2.92 -0.62 5.89
C ASP A 73 -3.92 0.17 5.01
N PRO A 74 -4.49 -0.39 3.92
CA PRO A 74 -5.47 0.35 3.12
C PRO A 74 -6.78 0.64 3.88
N ALA A 75 -7.20 -0.27 4.76
CA ALA A 75 -8.42 -0.14 5.57
C ALA A 75 -8.11 -0.33 7.07
N LEU A 76 -8.96 0.24 7.93
CA LEU A 76 -8.72 0.26 9.37
C LEU A 76 -9.12 -1.05 10.06
N GLY A 77 -8.16 -1.70 10.73
CA GLY A 77 -8.39 -2.83 11.63
C GLY A 77 -8.45 -4.20 10.94
N THR A 78 -8.24 -5.26 11.72
CA THR A 78 -8.13 -6.65 11.23
C THR A 78 -9.35 -7.13 10.43
N PRO A 79 -10.61 -6.86 10.82
CA PRO A 79 -11.76 -7.31 10.05
C PRO A 79 -11.83 -6.72 8.63
N ALA A 80 -11.56 -5.42 8.48
CA ALA A 80 -11.57 -4.75 7.18
C ALA A 80 -10.38 -5.17 6.32
N MET A 81 -9.20 -5.30 6.93
CA MET A 81 -8.00 -5.81 6.26
C MET A 81 -8.21 -7.24 5.74
N ALA A 82 -8.85 -8.11 6.52
CA ALA A 82 -9.22 -9.46 6.09
C ALA A 82 -10.18 -9.48 4.89
N GLU A 83 -11.19 -8.59 4.87
CA GLU A 83 -12.10 -8.50 3.72
C GLU A 83 -11.39 -8.02 2.45
N VAL A 84 -10.46 -7.08 2.57
CA VAL A 84 -9.62 -6.64 1.43
C VAL A 84 -8.73 -7.79 0.97
N ALA A 85 -7.99 -8.43 1.88
CA ALA A 85 -7.06 -9.52 1.58
C ALA A 85 -7.74 -10.70 0.87
N ALA A 86 -8.96 -11.06 1.27
CA ALA A 86 -9.72 -12.15 0.65
C ALA A 86 -10.14 -11.88 -0.81
N ARG A 87 -10.06 -10.62 -1.26
CA ARG A 87 -10.63 -10.16 -2.54
C ARG A 87 -9.61 -9.49 -3.46
N THR A 88 -8.35 -9.38 -3.05
CA THR A 88 -7.26 -8.86 -3.89
C THR A 88 -6.11 -9.86 -4.01
N GLY A 89 -5.40 -9.82 -5.14
CA GLY A 89 -4.14 -10.56 -5.32
C GLY A 89 -2.90 -9.82 -4.79
N VAL A 90 -3.06 -8.55 -4.38
CA VAL A 90 -1.96 -7.71 -3.87
C VAL A 90 -1.65 -8.10 -2.42
N PRO A 91 -0.39 -8.41 -2.07
CA PRO A 91 -0.02 -8.66 -0.68
C PRO A 91 -0.35 -7.45 0.20
N LEU A 92 -0.97 -7.70 1.36
CA LEU A 92 -1.21 -6.65 2.36
C LEU A 92 -0.12 -6.66 3.44
N ALA A 93 0.28 -5.47 3.86
CA ALA A 93 1.16 -5.26 5.01
C ALA A 93 0.42 -4.45 6.08
N THR A 94 0.89 -4.53 7.33
CA THR A 94 0.35 -3.71 8.42
C THR A 94 1.43 -3.32 9.41
N ASN A 95 1.33 -2.08 9.88
CA ASN A 95 1.97 -1.61 11.11
C ASN A 95 0.94 -0.96 12.05
N MET A 96 -0.37 -1.23 11.84
CA MET A 96 -1.48 -0.65 12.58
C MET A 96 -2.35 -1.68 13.29
N CYS A 97 -2.84 -2.73 12.60
CA CYS A 97 -3.78 -3.68 13.20
C CYS A 97 -3.09 -4.89 13.87
N VAL A 98 -1.80 -5.09 13.60
CA VAL A 98 -0.96 -6.08 14.31
C VAL A 98 0.33 -5.39 14.74
N THR A 99 0.37 -4.98 15.99
CA THR A 99 1.49 -4.25 16.61
C THR A 99 1.99 -4.91 17.90
N THR A 100 1.25 -5.90 18.41
CA THR A 100 1.57 -6.67 19.60
C THR A 100 1.40 -8.17 19.35
N PHE A 101 2.06 -9.00 20.17
CA PHE A 101 1.96 -10.46 20.05
C PHE A 101 0.53 -11.01 20.23
N ALA A 102 -0.31 -10.33 21.02
CA ALA A 102 -1.68 -10.76 21.27
C ALA A 102 -2.61 -10.61 20.05
N GLU A 103 -2.25 -9.78 19.08
CA GLU A 103 -3.03 -9.52 17.86
C GLU A 103 -2.73 -10.53 16.74
N ILE A 104 -1.56 -11.20 16.79
CA ILE A 104 -1.13 -12.18 15.79
C ILE A 104 -2.17 -13.31 15.59
N PRO A 105 -2.70 -13.97 16.65
CA PRO A 105 -3.66 -15.05 16.46
C PRO A 105 -4.92 -14.63 15.70
N GLU A 106 -5.43 -13.41 15.94
CA GLU A 106 -6.60 -12.90 15.24
C GLU A 106 -6.32 -12.67 13.75
N ALA A 107 -5.16 -12.08 13.42
CA ALA A 107 -4.77 -11.79 12.04
C ALA A 107 -4.64 -13.06 11.19
N PHE A 108 -4.12 -14.16 11.76
CA PHE A 108 -4.03 -15.44 11.07
C PHE A 108 -5.35 -16.22 11.00
N ALA A 109 -6.28 -15.98 11.92
CA ALA A 109 -7.57 -16.67 11.92
C ALA A 109 -8.60 -16.03 10.96
N LYS A 110 -8.42 -14.75 10.63
CA LYS A 110 -9.32 -13.97 9.75
C LYS A 110 -8.74 -13.72 8.36
N GLY A 111 -7.42 -13.77 8.20
CA GLY A 111 -6.71 -13.62 6.92
C GLY A 111 -6.50 -14.92 6.16
#